data_AF-A0A914IIP0-F1
#
_entry.id   AF-A0A914IIP0-F1
#
_cell.length_a   1.000
_cell.length_b   1.000
_cell.length_c   1.000
_cell.angle_alpha   90.00
_cell.angle_beta   90.00
_cell.angle_gamma   90.00
#
_symmetry.space_group_name_H-M   'P 1'
#
loop_
_entity.id
_entity.type
_entity.pdbx_description
1 polymer ?
#
loop_
_entity_poly.entity_id
_entity_poly.type
_entity_poly.pdbx_seq_one_letter_code
_entity_poly.pdbx_strand_id
1 'polypeptide(L)'
;MLLMKFNWTYIGVVYSAGNYGEKGFEAMERLSHSEVCIAYSQKVKTLGEVEEYEKVLTSLALLKPRPQVIVCFCEGASKMLLKELNQKLTITP
;
A
#
# COMPACT_ATOMS: atom_id res chain seq x y z
N MET A 1 16.52 2.57 5.80
CA MET A 1 15.23 2.87 5.13
C MET A 1 14.21 3.37 6.17
N LEU A 2 13.22 4.22 5.79
CA LEU A 2 12.25 4.81 6.73
C LEU A 2 11.48 3.76 7.56
N LEU A 3 11.08 2.64 6.93
CA LEU A 3 10.35 1.56 7.60
C LEU A 3 11.09 1.01 8.83
N MET A 4 12.40 0.78 8.72
CA MET A 4 13.22 0.32 9.84
C MET A 4 13.38 1.36 10.94
N LYS A 5 13.46 2.65 10.58
CA LYS A 5 13.58 3.72 11.57
C LYS A 5 12.35 3.77 12.49
N PHE A 6 11.18 3.35 11.99
CA PHE A 6 9.94 3.26 12.76
C PHE A 6 9.58 1.82 13.19
N ASN A 7 10.49 0.86 13.02
CA ASN A 7 10.27 -0.57 13.30
C ASN A 7 9.02 -1.17 12.63
N TRP A 8 8.63 -0.67 11.46
CA TRP A 8 7.54 -1.24 10.67
C TRP A 8 8.04 -2.40 9.83
N THR A 9 7.83 -3.60 10.32
CA THR A 9 8.25 -4.86 9.68
C THR A 9 7.11 -5.59 8.99
N TYR A 10 5.87 -5.11 9.08
CA TYR A 10 4.70 -5.75 8.47
C TYR A 10 3.84 -4.71 7.76
N ILE A 11 3.95 -4.65 6.44
CA ILE A 11 3.39 -3.56 5.62
C ILE A 11 2.47 -4.08 4.51
N GLY A 12 1.52 -3.24 4.11
CA GLY A 12 0.83 -3.38 2.83
C GLY A 12 1.53 -2.52 1.77
N VAL A 13 1.52 -2.95 0.51
CA VAL A 13 2.06 -2.17 -0.61
C VAL A 13 1.01 -2.02 -1.70
N VAL A 14 0.78 -0.78 -2.15
CA VAL A 14 -0.09 -0.48 -3.28
C VAL A 14 0.74 0.23 -4.33
N TYR A 15 0.62 -0.15 -5.59
CA TYR A 15 1.43 0.46 -6.65
C TYR A 15 0.67 0.58 -7.96
N SER A 16 0.88 1.70 -8.67
CA SER A 16 0.22 1.93 -9.95
C SER A 16 0.89 1.13 -11.08
N ALA A 17 0.09 0.68 -12.03
CA ALA A 17 0.60 0.13 -13.28
C ALA A 17 1.43 1.18 -14.02
N GLY A 18 2.59 0.77 -14.53
CA GLY A 18 3.55 1.67 -15.15
C GLY A 18 4.90 1.68 -14.45
N ASN A 19 5.87 2.34 -15.07
CA ASN A 19 7.27 2.19 -14.72
C ASN A 19 7.58 2.64 -13.29
N TYR A 20 6.98 3.75 -12.82
CA TYR A 20 7.23 4.25 -11.47
C TYR A 20 6.73 3.28 -10.38
N GLY A 21 5.47 2.85 -10.49
CA GLY A 21 4.88 1.97 -9.49
C GLY A 21 5.51 0.57 -9.46
N GLU A 22 5.75 -0.01 -10.64
CA GLU A 22 6.34 -1.34 -10.74
C GLU A 22 7.81 -1.36 -10.30
N LYS A 23 8.62 -0.37 -10.72
CA LYS A 23 10.02 -0.29 -10.27
C LYS A 23 10.13 -0.01 -8.78
N GLY A 24 9.22 0.80 -8.23
CA GLY A 24 9.11 1.03 -6.78
C GLY A 24 8.80 -0.25 -6.03
N PHE A 25 7.82 -1.02 -6.50
CA PHE A 25 7.46 -2.32 -5.92
C PHE A 25 8.60 -3.33 -6.01
N GLU A 26 9.26 -3.48 -7.17
CA GLU A 26 10.42 -4.37 -7.32
C GLU A 26 11.55 -4.03 -6.34
N ALA A 27 11.81 -2.74 -6.11
CA ALA A 27 12.80 -2.30 -5.13
C ALA A 27 12.37 -2.67 -3.69
N MET A 28 11.07 -2.52 -3.39
CA MET A 28 10.52 -2.89 -2.08
C MET A 28 10.53 -4.40 -1.84
N GLU A 29 10.23 -5.20 -2.86
CA GLU A 29 10.25 -6.66 -2.79
C GLU A 29 11.67 -7.21 -2.59
N ARG A 30 12.69 -6.58 -3.16
CA ARG A 30 14.09 -6.94 -2.85
C ARG A 30 14.41 -6.78 -1.36
N LEU A 31 13.82 -5.79 -0.71
CA LEU A 31 14.00 -5.52 0.72
C LEU A 31 13.14 -6.42 1.61
N SER A 32 12.10 -7.05 1.03
CA SER A 32 11.22 -7.90 1.81
C SER A 32 11.86 -9.21 2.26
N HIS A 33 12.91 -9.64 1.55
CA HIS A 33 13.62 -10.88 1.82
C HIS A 33 14.50 -10.82 3.08
N SER A 34 14.80 -9.63 3.61
CA SER A 34 15.76 -9.46 4.70
C SER A 34 15.22 -8.72 5.91
N GLU A 35 14.34 -7.73 5.73
CA GLU A 35 14.06 -6.76 6.80
C GLU A 35 12.58 -6.36 6.98
N VAL A 36 11.70 -6.63 6.00
CA VAL A 36 10.29 -6.23 6.03
C VAL A 36 9.40 -7.31 5.41
N CYS A 37 8.32 -7.71 6.06
CA CYS A 37 7.31 -8.57 5.46
C CYS A 37 6.26 -7.74 4.70
N ILE A 38 6.07 -8.05 3.42
CA ILE A 38 4.95 -7.52 2.62
C ILE A 38 3.75 -8.42 2.87
N ALA A 39 2.83 -7.97 3.72
CA ALA A 39 1.61 -8.67 4.07
C ALA A 39 0.64 -8.82 2.90
N TYR A 40 0.64 -7.81 2.03
CA TYR A 40 -0.26 -7.69 0.91
C TYR A 40 0.30 -6.71 -0.09
N SER A 41 0.17 -7.04 -1.37
CA SER A 41 0.59 -6.18 -2.47
C SER A 41 -0.52 -6.10 -3.51
N GLN A 42 -0.89 -4.90 -3.94
CA GLN A 42 -1.89 -4.71 -4.98
C GLN A 42 -1.44 -3.73 -6.04
N LYS A 43 -1.46 -4.22 -7.29
CA LYS A 43 -1.32 -3.38 -8.48
C LYS A 43 -2.66 -2.73 -8.79
N VAL A 44 -2.66 -1.43 -9.02
CA VAL A 44 -3.85 -0.62 -9.37
C VAL A 44 -3.61 0.11 -10.67
N LYS A 45 -4.66 0.41 -11.43
CA LYS A 45 -4.53 1.26 -12.62
C LYS A 45 -4.30 2.73 -12.22
N THR A 46 -3.42 3.45 -12.93
CA THR A 46 -3.15 4.88 -12.70
C THR A 46 -4.39 5.76 -12.80
N LEU A 47 -5.33 5.36 -13.67
CA LEU A 47 -6.66 5.97 -13.84
C LEU A 47 -7.76 4.98 -13.42
N GLY A 48 -7.50 4.16 -12.41
CA GLY A 48 -8.48 3.22 -11.86
C GLY A 48 -9.68 3.95 -11.26
N GLU A 49 -10.83 3.30 -11.29
CA GLU A 49 -12.05 3.83 -10.67
C GLU A 49 -11.98 3.71 -9.15
N VAL A 50 -12.80 4.50 -8.45
CA VAL A 50 -12.90 4.51 -6.97
C VAL A 50 -13.18 3.11 -6.41
N GLU A 51 -13.99 2.32 -7.11
CA GLU A 51 -14.32 0.94 -6.69
C GLU A 51 -13.12 0.01 -6.67
N GLU A 52 -12.14 0.21 -7.56
CA GLU A 52 -10.92 -0.61 -7.58
C GLU A 52 -10.14 -0.38 -6.29
N TYR A 53 -10.03 0.88 -5.87
CA TYR A 53 -9.39 1.29 -4.62
C TYR A 53 -10.14 0.80 -3.38
N GLU A 54 -11.45 0.89 -3.37
CA GLU A 54 -12.30 0.39 -2.27
C GLU A 54 -12.12 -1.11 -2.01
N LYS A 55 -11.93 -1.91 -3.06
CA LYS A 55 -11.61 -3.33 -2.95
C LYS A 55 -10.24 -3.56 -2.31
N VAL A 56 -9.24 -2.73 -2.63
CA VAL A 56 -7.92 -2.78 -2.01
C VAL A 56 -8.03 -2.49 -0.50
N LEU A 57 -8.78 -1.45 -0.12
CA LEU A 57 -8.99 -1.07 1.28
C LEU A 57 -9.70 -2.16 2.08
N THR A 58 -10.73 -2.75 1.48
CA THR A 58 -11.48 -3.86 2.07
C THR A 58 -10.56 -5.06 2.28
N SER A 59 -9.76 -5.42 1.27
CA SER A 59 -8.81 -6.53 1.35
C SER A 59 -7.79 -6.30 2.47
N LEU A 60 -7.23 -5.09 2.56
CA LEU A 60 -6.28 -4.70 3.61
C LEU A 60 -6.91 -4.72 5.02
N ALA A 61 -8.18 -4.32 5.14
CA ALA A 61 -8.91 -4.33 6.41
C ALA A 61 -9.24 -5.75 6.91
N LEU A 62 -9.35 -6.72 5.99
CA LEU A 62 -9.63 -8.12 6.33
C LEU A 62 -8.38 -8.91 6.76
N LEU A 63 -7.18 -8.39 6.51
CA LEU A 63 -5.93 -9.04 6.91
C LEU A 63 -5.81 -9.12 8.45
N LYS A 64 -5.41 -10.29 8.94
CA LYS A 64 -5.09 -10.53 10.35
C LYS A 64 -3.71 -11.20 10.46
N PRO A 65 -2.68 -10.55 11.06
CA PRO A 65 -2.71 -9.20 11.61
C PRO A 65 -2.90 -8.13 10.50
N ARG A 66 -3.48 -6.98 10.86
CA ARG A 66 -3.67 -5.86 9.93
C ARG A 66 -2.35 -5.09 9.79
N PRO A 67 -1.86 -4.81 8.57
CA PRO A 67 -0.70 -3.96 8.40
C PRO A 67 -0.99 -2.54 8.91
N GLN A 68 -0.13 -2.03 9.78
CA GLN A 68 -0.26 -0.68 10.34
C GLN A 68 0.12 0.40 9.33
N VAL A 69 0.95 0.04 8.34
CA VAL A 69 1.48 0.95 7.34
C VAL A 69 1.24 0.41 5.94
N ILE A 70 0.80 1.30 5.07
CA ILE A 70 0.63 1.05 3.65
C ILE A 70 1.59 1.95 2.89
N VAL A 71 2.45 1.35 2.06
CA VAL A 71 3.37 2.05 1.18
C VAL A 71 2.73 2.18 -0.20
N CYS A 72 2.62 3.40 -0.73
CA CYS A 72 2.05 3.67 -2.06
C CYS A 72 3.15 4.08 -3.05
N PHE A 73 3.39 3.28 -4.09
CA PHE A 73 4.17 3.69 -5.27
C PHE A 73 3.22 4.04 -6.40
N CYS A 74 2.65 5.23 -6.32
CA CYS A 74 1.45 5.59 -7.09
C CYS A 74 1.69 6.89 -7.86
N GLU A 75 1.40 6.89 -9.17
CA GLU A 75 1.55 8.04 -10.07
C GLU A 75 0.18 8.73 -10.29
N GLY A 76 0.12 10.06 -10.27
CA GLY A 76 -1.10 10.81 -10.63
C GLY A 76 -2.23 10.83 -9.57
N ALA A 77 -3.46 10.50 -9.96
CA ALA A 77 -4.74 10.70 -9.23
C ALA A 77 -4.88 9.97 -7.86
N SER A 78 -3.78 9.46 -7.33
CA SER A 78 -3.65 8.76 -6.04
C SER A 78 -3.96 9.64 -4.81
N LYS A 79 -4.19 10.95 -4.99
CA LYS A 79 -4.73 11.82 -3.93
C LYS A 79 -6.12 11.36 -3.47
N MET A 80 -6.93 10.81 -4.38
CA MET A 80 -8.24 10.26 -4.02
C MET A 80 -8.08 9.03 -3.13
N LEU A 81 -7.15 8.12 -3.49
CA LEU A 81 -6.78 6.97 -2.66
C LEU A 81 -6.36 7.39 -1.24
N LEU A 82 -5.48 8.40 -1.11
CA LEU A 82 -5.02 8.89 0.19
C LEU A 82 -6.17 9.49 1.03
N LYS A 83 -7.13 10.17 0.39
CA LYS A 83 -8.31 10.72 1.06
C LYS A 83 -9.21 9.62 1.62
N GLU A 84 -9.47 8.59 0.82
CA GLU A 84 -10.29 7.43 1.19
C GLU A 84 -9.60 6.59 2.30
N LEU A 85 -8.28 6.36 2.14
CA LEU A 85 -7.43 5.71 3.15
C LEU A 85 -7.51 6.43 4.49
N ASN A 86 -7.35 7.76 4.49
CA ASN A 86 -7.40 8.54 5.72
C ASN A 86 -8.78 8.45 6.37
N GLN A 87 -9.88 8.53 5.60
CA GLN A 87 -11.22 8.38 6.17
C GLN A 87 -11.48 7.00 6.77
N LYS A 88 -11.02 5.93 6.13
CA LYS A 88 -11.28 4.54 6.57
C LYS A 88 -10.31 4.01 7.61
N LEU A 89 -9.11 4.57 7.73
CA LEU A 89 -8.13 4.21 8.75
C LEU A 89 -8.21 5.10 9.99
N THR A 90 -8.76 6.32 9.90
CA THR A 90 -8.95 7.22 11.07
C THR A 90 -10.13 6.83 11.96
N ILE A 91 -10.93 5.82 11.58
CA ILE A 91 -12.07 5.37 12.39
C ILE A 91 -11.90 3.90 12.75
N THR A 92 -11.22 3.65 13.86
CA THR A 92 -11.57 2.61 14.83
C THR A 92 -10.83 2.93 16.14
N PRO A 93 -11.50 3.38 17.22
CA PRO A 93 -10.91 3.36 18.56
C PRO A 93 -10.60 1.93 19.02
#